data_AF-A0A955FK75-F1
#
_entry.id   AF-A0A955FK75-F1
#
_cell.length_a   1.000
_cell.length_b   1.000
_cell.length_c   1.000
_cell.angle_alpha   90.00
_cell.angle_beta   90.00
_cell.angle_gamma   90.00
#
_symmetry.space_group_name_H-M   'P 1'
#
loop_
_entity.id
_entity.type
_entity.pdbx_description
1 polymer ?
#
loop_
_entity_poly.entity_id
_entity_poly.type
_entity_poly.pdbx_seq_one_letter_code
_entity_poly.pdbx_strand_id
1 'polypeptide(L)'
;MIGGLILMRVNASPAMWTPTADKPLRLAWILEEGLTTDNIQTLQLKDLKGNPIPEADVYDIDGETTSKEVVDLLHARGKKVICYFDAGVYEDYRTDANKFPKSVIGAKDEGWDGSYWLDIRQISVLEPIMRARIQMCKDKGFDSIEPDEITNWSNNPGFPITYADQIKYNKALAGWAHEAGLSIGLKGDLEQAHDLADTFDWTLNEQCYEYNECTLISNEGPGADGKDHPGLQEFVKRNKAVWIAEYPKGDNGGGGSGWKAKDKDSSTTSYLTKAKTDSICNDSIKNRFNTAFYVTGLPLNGGRTDCPQFAPRDGSSGGGGPVTPVKPIVSLKSSNTNTNAPATFTLTATSNLPSTIDISQNNSVIASCSATTNCVFTAKNFQAGTYTFTAKAVTSEGGVGTSSNQVVTVGQGTTQPSNKAPVINLSGPDTSLTAPATITLSAQANDPDGTVAKVEFFKNGTSIGSVSKVPFTFGIKNVSEGTYSFMAKATDNSGAVTDSNIVKVTVAKQPPSNTSKPAAPVISDVSLGYQWWKGQCSLKTKCTMKIKWVPVQAATSYVIRSDGDFLDKVVASEFTDVEIRAGVDYNYEIYAKNSAGLSSPTKINNKVTCLGPICSVSMTQR
;
A
#
# COMPACT_ATOMS: atom_id res chain seq x y z
N MET A 1 -50.18 29.43 -9.54
CA MET A 1 -48.85 29.48 -10.18
C MET A 1 -48.12 28.21 -9.81
N ILE A 2 -47.79 27.38 -10.80
CA ILE A 2 -47.06 26.13 -10.62
C ILE A 2 -45.57 26.48 -10.54
N GLY A 3 -44.98 26.36 -9.36
CA GLY A 3 -43.53 26.46 -9.16
C GLY A 3 -42.94 25.06 -9.08
N GLY A 4 -42.43 24.54 -10.20
CA GLY A 4 -41.75 23.26 -10.25
C GLY A 4 -40.41 23.32 -9.52
N LEU A 5 -40.28 22.57 -8.43
CA LEU A 5 -38.99 22.31 -7.79
C LEU A 5 -38.30 21.19 -8.57
N ILE A 6 -37.32 21.56 -9.40
CA ILE A 6 -36.42 20.62 -10.04
C ILE A 6 -35.53 20.04 -8.95
N LEU A 7 -35.89 18.85 -8.45
CA LEU A 7 -35.01 18.01 -7.65
C LEU A 7 -33.89 17.50 -8.56
N MET A 8 -32.70 18.11 -8.46
CA MET A 8 -31.49 17.54 -9.00
C MET A 8 -31.27 16.17 -8.35
N ARG A 9 -31.35 15.11 -9.16
CA ARG A 9 -30.93 13.77 -8.76
C ARG A 9 -29.44 13.82 -8.44
N VAL A 10 -29.09 13.65 -7.18
CA VAL A 10 -27.72 13.29 -6.81
C VAL A 10 -27.56 11.83 -7.26
N ASN A 11 -26.95 11.60 -8.42
CA ASN A 11 -26.58 10.26 -8.83
C ASN A 11 -25.60 9.74 -7.77
N ALA A 12 -25.97 8.67 -7.06
CA ALA A 12 -24.98 7.92 -6.30
C ALA A 12 -23.86 7.51 -7.27
N SER A 13 -22.62 7.83 -6.94
CA SER A 13 -21.48 7.38 -7.73
C SER A 13 -21.56 5.86 -7.87
N PRO A 14 -21.38 5.30 -9.08
CA PRO A 14 -21.35 3.87 -9.26
C PRO A 14 -20.30 3.26 -8.33
N ALA A 15 -20.59 2.10 -7.76
CA ALA A 15 -19.63 1.38 -6.93
C ALA A 15 -18.33 1.17 -7.72
N MET A 16 -17.20 1.42 -7.07
CA MET A 16 -15.87 1.23 -7.63
C MET A 16 -15.73 -0.19 -8.18
N TRP A 17 -15.17 -0.34 -9.37
CA TRP A 17 -15.05 -1.64 -10.03
C TRP A 17 -13.91 -2.45 -9.40
N THR A 18 -14.24 -3.58 -8.77
CA THR A 18 -13.25 -4.48 -8.14
C THR A 18 -13.31 -5.88 -8.78
N PRO A 19 -12.36 -6.23 -9.68
CA PRO A 19 -12.35 -7.53 -10.33
C PRO A 19 -11.90 -8.64 -9.35
N THR A 20 -12.48 -9.84 -9.47
CA THR A 20 -12.29 -10.93 -8.49
C THR A 20 -11.64 -12.15 -9.10
N ALA A 21 -10.84 -12.89 -8.32
CA ALA A 21 -10.22 -14.15 -8.76
C ALA A 21 -11.25 -15.22 -9.17
N ASP A 22 -12.44 -15.25 -8.56
CA ASP A 22 -13.47 -16.25 -8.89
C ASP A 22 -14.21 -15.96 -10.23
N LYS A 23 -14.01 -14.78 -10.83
CA LYS A 23 -14.62 -14.38 -12.11
C LYS A 23 -13.51 -14.01 -13.10
N PRO A 24 -12.98 -14.98 -13.86
CA PRO A 24 -11.88 -14.70 -14.77
C PRO A 24 -12.29 -13.66 -15.81
N LEU A 25 -11.39 -12.71 -16.06
CA LEU A 25 -11.56 -11.63 -17.03
C LEU A 25 -10.34 -11.61 -17.93
N ARG A 26 -10.56 -11.57 -19.24
CA ARG A 26 -9.46 -11.50 -20.22
C ARG A 26 -8.99 -10.06 -20.34
N LEU A 27 -7.73 -9.80 -19.97
CA LEU A 27 -7.07 -8.50 -20.02
C LEU A 27 -6.31 -8.27 -21.34
N ALA A 28 -6.63 -7.19 -22.04
CA ALA A 28 -5.86 -6.75 -23.21
C ALA A 28 -5.05 -5.52 -22.81
N TRP A 29 -3.75 -5.70 -22.66
CA TRP A 29 -2.79 -4.67 -22.31
C TRP A 29 -2.16 -4.09 -23.59
N ILE A 30 -2.38 -2.80 -23.83
CA ILE A 30 -2.09 -2.11 -25.11
C ILE A 30 -1.57 -0.70 -24.79
N LEU A 31 -0.25 -0.54 -24.69
CA LEU A 31 0.39 0.71 -24.24
C LEU A 31 0.89 1.62 -25.38
N GLU A 32 1.27 1.07 -26.54
CA GLU A 32 1.62 1.85 -27.74
C GLU A 32 0.66 1.57 -28.90
N GLU A 33 0.55 2.53 -29.84
CA GLU A 33 -0.37 2.48 -30.99
C GLU A 33 -1.82 2.11 -30.61
N GLY A 34 -2.35 2.88 -29.64
CA GLY A 34 -3.60 2.60 -28.94
C GLY A 34 -4.87 2.44 -29.78
N LEU A 35 -5.93 2.00 -29.10
CA LEU A 35 -7.26 1.98 -29.66
C LEU A 35 -7.68 3.40 -30.07
N THR A 36 -8.10 3.54 -31.32
CA THR A 36 -8.62 4.78 -31.90
C THR A 36 -10.11 4.62 -32.15
N THR A 37 -10.82 5.74 -32.32
CA THR A 37 -12.23 5.73 -32.73
C THR A 37 -12.48 4.91 -34.00
N ASP A 38 -11.48 4.80 -34.88
CA ASP A 38 -11.57 4.10 -36.17
C ASP A 38 -11.42 2.58 -36.00
N ASN A 39 -10.53 2.12 -35.12
CA ASN A 39 -10.26 0.69 -34.95
C ASN A 39 -11.16 0.02 -33.89
N ILE A 40 -11.79 0.81 -33.00
CA ILE A 40 -12.62 0.29 -31.90
C ILE A 40 -13.98 -0.26 -32.35
N GLN A 41 -14.47 0.14 -33.52
CA GLN A 41 -15.78 -0.31 -34.01
C GLN A 41 -15.81 -1.83 -34.25
N THR A 42 -14.69 -2.40 -34.66
CA THR A 42 -14.60 -3.85 -34.90
C THR A 42 -14.15 -4.61 -33.66
N LEU A 43 -13.34 -4.00 -32.78
CA LEU A 43 -12.59 -4.67 -31.69
C LEU A 43 -11.87 -5.97 -32.13
N GLN A 44 -11.74 -6.21 -33.43
CA GLN A 44 -11.11 -7.41 -33.97
C GLN A 44 -9.60 -7.17 -34.03
N LEU A 45 -8.98 -7.22 -32.86
CA LEU A 45 -7.55 -7.43 -32.77
C LEU A 45 -7.22 -8.71 -33.55
N LYS A 46 -6.12 -8.70 -34.30
CA LYS A 46 -5.62 -9.86 -35.01
C LYS A 46 -4.28 -10.27 -34.40
N ASP A 47 -3.89 -11.52 -34.49
CA ASP A 47 -2.54 -11.93 -34.16
C ASP A 47 -1.57 -11.63 -35.32
N LEU A 48 -0.31 -12.00 -35.14
CA LEU A 48 0.75 -11.86 -36.14
C LEU A 48 0.48 -12.55 -37.47
N LYS A 49 -0.41 -13.53 -37.47
CA LYS A 49 -0.79 -14.33 -38.62
C LYS A 49 -2.08 -13.80 -39.25
N GLY A 50 -2.60 -12.68 -38.75
CA GLY A 50 -3.84 -12.06 -39.20
C GLY A 50 -5.09 -12.75 -38.68
N ASN A 51 -4.98 -13.69 -37.74
CA ASN A 51 -6.12 -14.40 -37.17
C ASN A 51 -6.82 -13.51 -36.13
N PRO A 52 -8.15 -13.45 -36.10
CA PRO A 52 -8.87 -12.73 -35.06
C PRO A 52 -8.53 -13.23 -33.66
N ILE A 53 -8.23 -12.31 -32.75
CA ILE A 53 -8.06 -12.55 -31.32
C ILE A 53 -9.42 -12.41 -30.64
N PRO A 54 -9.75 -13.27 -29.66
CA PRO A 54 -10.96 -13.11 -28.86
C PRO A 54 -11.03 -11.74 -28.15
N GLU A 55 -12.13 -11.03 -28.36
CA GLU A 55 -12.41 -9.71 -27.78
C GLU A 55 -12.25 -9.72 -26.26
N ALA A 56 -11.57 -8.74 -25.66
CA ALA A 56 -11.29 -8.70 -24.23
C ALA A 56 -12.49 -8.30 -23.38
N ASP A 57 -12.40 -8.61 -22.08
CA ASP A 57 -13.36 -8.15 -21.08
C ASP A 57 -12.87 -6.84 -20.44
N VAL A 58 -11.54 -6.71 -20.31
CA VAL A 58 -10.84 -5.56 -19.75
C VAL A 58 -9.75 -5.10 -20.72
N TYR A 59 -9.64 -3.79 -20.92
CA TYR A 59 -8.59 -3.15 -21.71
C TYR A 59 -7.75 -2.27 -20.80
N ASP A 60 -6.45 -2.47 -20.81
CA ASP A 60 -5.48 -1.68 -20.07
C ASP A 60 -4.64 -0.89 -21.06
N ILE A 61 -4.79 0.43 -21.02
CA ILE A 61 -4.37 1.33 -22.10
C ILE A 61 -3.81 2.64 -21.53
N ASP A 62 -2.88 3.24 -22.27
CA ASP A 62 -2.19 4.45 -21.86
C ASP A 62 -3.15 5.60 -21.57
N GLY A 63 -3.04 6.15 -20.37
CA GLY A 63 -3.93 7.16 -19.84
C GLY A 63 -3.81 8.53 -20.51
N GLU A 64 -2.60 8.92 -20.96
CA GLU A 64 -2.36 10.24 -21.55
C GLU A 64 -2.80 10.29 -23.02
N THR A 65 -2.42 9.28 -23.79
CA THR A 65 -2.65 9.21 -25.25
C THR A 65 -4.06 8.77 -25.62
N THR A 66 -4.75 8.03 -24.74
CA THR A 66 -6.13 7.60 -24.99
C THR A 66 -7.12 8.74 -24.77
N SER A 67 -8.05 8.94 -25.71
CA SER A 67 -9.12 9.94 -25.58
C SER A 67 -10.29 9.43 -24.74
N LYS A 68 -11.06 10.34 -24.14
CA LYS A 68 -12.31 10.01 -23.43
C LYS A 68 -13.30 9.25 -24.35
N GLU A 69 -13.34 9.62 -25.63
CA GLU A 69 -14.24 9.00 -26.60
C GLU A 69 -13.94 7.50 -26.80
N VAL A 70 -12.67 7.11 -26.82
CA VAL A 70 -12.25 5.70 -26.88
C VAL A 70 -12.72 4.94 -25.64
N VAL A 71 -12.56 5.53 -24.45
CA VAL A 71 -13.04 4.94 -23.18
C VAL A 71 -14.56 4.77 -23.20
N ASP A 72 -15.30 5.80 -23.62
CA ASP A 72 -16.77 5.76 -23.72
C ASP A 72 -17.24 4.68 -24.72
N LEU A 73 -16.53 4.49 -25.84
CA LEU A 73 -16.83 3.45 -26.83
C LEU A 73 -16.57 2.04 -26.29
N LEU A 74 -15.51 1.84 -25.50
CA LEU A 74 -15.28 0.57 -24.79
C LEU A 74 -16.39 0.30 -23.77
N HIS A 75 -16.79 1.30 -23.00
CA HIS A 75 -17.90 1.19 -22.05
C HIS A 75 -19.23 0.90 -22.72
N ALA A 76 -19.52 1.52 -23.86
CA ALA A 76 -20.71 1.23 -24.66
C ALA A 76 -20.77 -0.23 -25.13
N ARG A 77 -19.62 -0.90 -25.21
CA ARG A 77 -19.47 -2.34 -25.52
C ARG A 77 -19.39 -3.22 -24.28
N GLY A 78 -19.68 -2.68 -23.10
CA GLY A 78 -19.69 -3.40 -21.83
C GLY A 78 -18.30 -3.76 -21.31
N LYS A 79 -17.25 -3.07 -21.76
CA LYS A 79 -15.87 -3.32 -21.34
C LYS A 79 -15.50 -2.53 -20.10
N LYS A 80 -14.46 -3.01 -19.42
CA LYS A 80 -13.76 -2.27 -18.37
C LYS A 80 -12.45 -1.73 -18.89
N VAL A 81 -12.08 -0.54 -18.43
CA VAL A 81 -10.91 0.18 -18.94
C VAL A 81 -10.02 0.58 -17.78
N ILE A 82 -8.76 0.15 -17.82
CA ILE A 82 -7.70 0.48 -16.88
C ILE A 82 -6.82 1.56 -17.51
N CYS A 83 -6.47 2.56 -16.71
CA CYS A 83 -5.65 3.70 -17.09
C CYS A 83 -4.19 3.44 -16.69
N TYR A 84 -3.34 3.16 -17.67
CA TYR A 84 -1.91 3.03 -17.46
C TYR A 84 -1.23 4.40 -17.31
N PHE A 85 -0.30 4.51 -16.36
CA PHE A 85 0.73 5.54 -16.32
C PHE A 85 1.87 5.12 -15.39
N ASP A 86 3.09 5.60 -15.63
CA ASP A 86 4.19 5.38 -14.69
C ASP A 86 4.03 6.21 -13.41
N ALA A 87 4.20 5.58 -12.26
CA ALA A 87 4.14 6.24 -10.96
C ALA A 87 5.47 6.21 -10.19
N GLY A 88 6.37 5.28 -10.52
CA GLY A 88 7.71 5.19 -9.90
C GLY A 88 8.85 5.74 -10.76
N VAL A 89 8.60 6.09 -12.02
CA VAL A 89 9.59 6.71 -12.91
C VAL A 89 9.08 8.05 -13.48
N TYR A 90 10.03 8.89 -13.85
CA TYR A 90 9.88 10.11 -14.62
C TYR A 90 10.13 9.79 -16.09
N GLU A 91 9.21 10.18 -16.96
CA GLU A 91 9.30 10.02 -18.41
C GLU A 91 9.44 11.41 -19.06
N ASP A 92 10.52 11.66 -19.78
CA ASP A 92 10.83 12.99 -20.32
C ASP A 92 9.92 13.45 -21.48
N TYR A 93 9.17 12.50 -22.05
CA TYR A 93 8.26 12.72 -23.16
C TYR A 93 6.82 13.01 -22.73
N ARG A 94 6.47 12.83 -21.44
CA ARG A 94 5.11 13.10 -20.93
C ARG A 94 4.82 14.59 -20.86
N THR A 95 3.56 14.95 -21.04
CA THR A 95 3.15 16.38 -21.04
C THR A 95 3.37 17.08 -19.70
N ASP A 96 3.48 16.34 -18.60
CA ASP A 96 3.71 16.84 -17.25
C ASP A 96 5.16 16.72 -16.76
N ALA A 97 6.10 16.29 -17.61
CA ALA A 97 7.52 16.13 -17.27
C ALA A 97 8.11 17.38 -16.59
N ASN A 98 7.73 18.58 -17.06
CA ASN A 98 8.22 19.84 -16.49
C ASN A 98 7.77 20.12 -15.03
N LYS A 99 6.83 19.33 -14.49
CA LYS A 99 6.36 19.46 -13.10
C LYS A 99 7.27 18.75 -12.10
N PHE A 100 8.15 17.85 -12.56
CA PHE A 100 9.06 17.11 -11.69
C PHE A 100 10.33 17.92 -11.40
N PRO A 101 10.61 18.27 -10.12
CA PRO A 101 11.88 18.89 -9.77
C PRO A 101 13.04 17.91 -9.97
N LYS A 102 14.21 18.41 -10.38
CA LYS A 102 15.42 17.58 -10.50
C LYS A 102 15.79 16.81 -9.22
N SER A 103 15.35 17.29 -8.05
CA SER A 103 15.61 16.64 -6.75
C SER A 103 14.90 15.31 -6.56
N VAL A 104 13.89 14.99 -7.38
CA VAL A 104 13.18 13.70 -7.34
C VAL A 104 13.54 12.77 -8.48
N ILE A 105 14.37 13.21 -9.44
CA ILE A 105 14.73 12.41 -10.62
C ILE A 105 16.09 11.75 -10.37
N GLY A 106 16.13 10.43 -10.49
CA GLY A 106 17.23 9.56 -10.10
C GLY A 106 18.01 8.97 -11.26
N ALA A 107 18.45 7.73 -11.06
CA ALA A 107 19.17 6.96 -12.07
C ALA A 107 18.26 6.67 -13.28
N LYS A 108 18.90 6.47 -14.44
CA LYS A 108 18.19 6.02 -15.64
C LYS A 108 17.57 4.65 -15.36
N ASP A 109 16.36 4.47 -15.86
CA ASP A 109 15.72 3.18 -15.92
C ASP A 109 16.31 2.36 -17.09
N GLU A 110 17.00 1.26 -16.77
CA GLU A 110 17.82 0.55 -17.74
C GLU A 110 16.97 -0.26 -18.71
N GLY A 111 16.89 0.19 -19.96
CA GLY A 111 16.09 -0.45 -21.02
C GLY A 111 15.06 0.49 -21.62
N TRP A 112 14.73 1.57 -20.90
CA TRP A 112 13.68 2.52 -21.26
C TRP A 112 14.26 3.92 -21.48
N ASP A 113 14.42 4.30 -22.75
CA ASP A 113 14.96 5.61 -23.11
C ASP A 113 13.99 6.73 -22.70
N GLY A 114 14.50 7.76 -22.03
CA GLY A 114 13.69 8.85 -21.49
C GLY A 114 13.05 8.57 -20.13
N SER A 115 13.23 7.36 -19.56
CA SER A 115 12.74 6.96 -18.23
C SER A 115 13.83 7.05 -17.15
N TYR A 116 13.46 7.56 -15.98
CA TYR A 116 14.34 7.76 -14.83
C TYR A 116 13.61 7.51 -13.51
N TRP A 117 14.18 6.70 -12.63
CA TRP A 117 13.58 6.39 -11.33
C TRP A 117 13.31 7.63 -10.46
N LEU A 118 12.16 7.64 -9.77
CA LEU A 118 11.79 8.71 -8.84
C LEU A 118 12.27 8.45 -7.42
N ASP A 119 12.58 9.52 -6.68
CA ASP A 119 12.74 9.47 -5.21
C ASP A 119 11.37 9.45 -4.52
N ILE A 120 10.76 8.27 -4.46
CA ILE A 120 9.40 8.05 -3.89
C ILE A 120 9.27 8.44 -2.41
N ARG A 121 10.38 8.69 -1.70
CA ARG A 121 10.36 9.17 -0.32
C ARG A 121 9.84 10.60 -0.23
N GLN A 122 9.97 11.38 -1.31
CA GLN A 122 9.51 12.77 -1.41
C GLN A 122 8.02 12.86 -1.79
N ILE A 123 7.16 12.14 -1.06
CA ILE A 123 5.70 12.04 -1.32
C ILE A 123 5.05 13.42 -1.49
N SER A 124 5.40 14.42 -0.69
CA SER A 124 4.80 15.76 -0.79
C SER A 124 5.09 16.48 -2.12
N VAL A 125 6.13 16.08 -2.83
CA VAL A 125 6.48 16.59 -4.17
C VAL A 125 5.74 15.81 -5.25
N LEU A 126 5.65 14.49 -5.11
CA LEU A 126 5.05 13.59 -6.09
C LEU A 126 3.52 13.57 -6.04
N GLU A 127 2.93 13.70 -4.85
CA GLU A 127 1.48 13.66 -4.62
C GLU A 127 0.67 14.56 -5.58
N PRO A 128 0.95 15.87 -5.73
CA PRO A 128 0.18 16.70 -6.64
C PRO A 128 0.31 16.29 -8.12
N ILE A 129 1.42 15.66 -8.53
CA ILE A 129 1.63 15.19 -9.90
C ILE A 129 0.83 13.90 -10.12
N MET A 130 0.97 12.92 -9.22
CA MET A 130 0.26 11.64 -9.30
C MET A 130 -1.25 11.82 -9.18
N ARG A 131 -1.72 12.68 -8.26
CA ARG A 131 -3.14 13.02 -8.18
C ARG A 131 -3.67 13.67 -9.46
N ALA A 132 -2.85 14.45 -10.17
CA ALA A 132 -3.26 15.01 -11.46
C ALA A 132 -3.39 13.92 -12.54
N ARG A 133 -2.48 12.94 -12.59
CA ARG A 133 -2.59 11.77 -13.48
C ARG A 133 -3.83 10.93 -13.15
N ILE A 134 -4.08 10.65 -11.88
CA ILE A 134 -5.28 9.94 -11.41
C ILE A 134 -6.56 10.70 -11.76
N GLN A 135 -6.58 12.03 -11.58
CA GLN A 135 -7.74 12.85 -11.94
C GLN A 135 -7.98 12.85 -13.46
N MET A 136 -6.92 12.88 -14.28
CA MET A 136 -7.04 12.73 -15.73
C MET A 136 -7.72 11.39 -16.10
N CYS A 137 -7.30 10.29 -15.48
CA CYS A 137 -7.95 8.98 -15.67
C CYS A 137 -9.43 9.05 -15.28
N LYS A 138 -9.75 9.70 -14.15
CA LYS A 138 -11.14 9.86 -13.70
C LYS A 138 -11.98 10.65 -14.70
N ASP A 139 -11.46 11.77 -15.18
CA ASP A 139 -12.16 12.68 -16.10
C ASP A 139 -12.39 12.04 -17.49
N LYS A 140 -11.46 11.19 -17.92
CA LYS A 140 -11.59 10.37 -19.13
C LYS A 140 -12.52 9.16 -18.94
N GLY A 141 -12.98 8.89 -17.73
CA GLY A 141 -13.99 7.86 -17.45
C GLY A 141 -13.42 6.47 -17.20
N PHE A 142 -12.13 6.30 -16.94
CA PHE A 142 -11.56 4.98 -16.64
C PHE A 142 -12.18 4.34 -15.39
N ASP A 143 -12.15 3.02 -15.30
CA ASP A 143 -12.68 2.25 -14.16
C ASP A 143 -11.63 2.04 -13.06
N SER A 144 -10.35 2.01 -13.44
CA SER A 144 -9.20 1.66 -12.60
C SER A 144 -7.92 2.34 -13.10
N ILE A 145 -6.87 2.32 -12.30
CA ILE A 145 -5.51 2.71 -12.72
C ILE A 145 -4.52 1.53 -12.61
N GLU A 146 -3.53 1.51 -13.50
CA GLU A 146 -2.30 0.69 -13.45
C GLU A 146 -1.12 1.65 -13.28
N PRO A 147 -0.68 1.94 -12.03
CA PRO A 147 0.52 2.72 -11.79
C PRO A 147 1.75 1.83 -11.94
N ASP A 148 2.52 2.06 -13.00
CA ASP A 148 3.68 1.23 -13.34
C ASP A 148 4.97 1.72 -12.66
N GLU A 149 5.98 0.85 -12.68
CA GLU A 149 7.31 1.02 -12.09
C GLU A 149 7.29 1.31 -10.59
N ILE A 150 6.30 0.81 -9.86
CA ILE A 150 6.15 0.98 -8.41
C ILE A 150 7.00 -0.01 -7.59
N THR A 151 8.21 -0.29 -8.07
CA THR A 151 9.19 -1.28 -7.55
C THR A 151 10.58 -0.67 -7.30
N ASN A 152 10.68 0.65 -7.10
CA ASN A 152 11.95 1.38 -6.97
C ASN A 152 12.91 0.77 -5.94
N TRP A 153 12.40 0.17 -4.84
CA TRP A 153 13.24 -0.39 -3.77
C TRP A 153 14.01 -1.66 -4.19
N SER A 154 13.48 -2.47 -5.10
CA SER A 154 14.12 -3.70 -5.61
C SER A 154 14.99 -3.43 -6.84
N ASN A 155 15.00 -2.18 -7.32
CA ASN A 155 15.81 -1.70 -8.44
C ASN A 155 16.96 -0.78 -7.98
N ASN A 156 17.65 -0.15 -8.92
CA ASN A 156 18.72 0.82 -8.65
C ASN A 156 18.29 2.26 -9.00
N PRO A 157 17.48 2.91 -8.16
CA PRO A 157 16.91 4.22 -8.47
C PRO A 157 17.91 5.38 -8.33
N GLY A 158 19.14 5.12 -7.91
CA GLY A 158 20.11 6.16 -7.54
C GLY A 158 19.80 6.85 -6.20
N PHE A 159 18.82 6.34 -5.46
CA PHE A 159 18.44 6.80 -4.13
C PHE A 159 18.40 5.62 -3.15
N PRO A 160 18.68 5.83 -1.86
CA PRO A 160 18.58 4.77 -0.85
C PRO A 160 17.10 4.60 -0.45
N ILE A 161 16.31 4.01 -1.34
CA ILE A 161 14.90 3.65 -1.11
C ILE A 161 14.87 2.33 -0.36
N THR A 162 14.08 2.26 0.72
CA THR A 162 13.92 1.06 1.53
C THR A 162 12.59 0.35 1.23
N TYR A 163 12.48 -0.91 1.65
CA TYR A 163 11.22 -1.67 1.63
C TYR A 163 10.06 -0.87 2.24
N ALA A 164 10.27 -0.24 3.40
CA ALA A 164 9.24 0.55 4.08
C ALA A 164 8.86 1.84 3.34
N ASP A 165 9.81 2.45 2.61
CA ASP A 165 9.52 3.62 1.78
C ASP A 165 8.62 3.26 0.60
N GLN A 166 8.86 2.11 -0.05
CA GLN A 166 8.00 1.60 -1.12
C GLN A 166 6.58 1.31 -0.63
N ILE A 167 6.44 0.55 0.46
CA ILE A 167 5.12 0.26 1.06
C ILE A 167 4.35 1.55 1.34
N LYS A 168 5.04 2.57 1.86
CA LYS A 168 4.42 3.86 2.16
C LYS A 168 3.94 4.57 0.90
N TYR A 169 4.73 4.59 -0.16
CA TYR A 169 4.35 5.22 -1.43
C TYR A 169 3.22 4.46 -2.14
N ASN A 170 3.32 3.14 -2.24
CA ASN A 170 2.32 2.28 -2.88
C ASN A 170 0.96 2.38 -2.15
N LYS A 171 0.96 2.44 -0.82
CA LYS A 171 -0.28 2.68 -0.03
C LYS A 171 -0.85 4.10 -0.24
N ALA A 172 0.00 5.10 -0.45
CA ALA A 172 -0.46 6.46 -0.74
C ALA A 172 -1.13 6.54 -2.13
N LEU A 173 -0.51 5.95 -3.16
CA LEU A 173 -1.09 5.85 -4.52
C LEU A 173 -2.47 5.18 -4.49
N ALA A 174 -2.61 4.06 -3.80
CA ALA A 174 -3.89 3.38 -3.64
C ALA A 174 -4.94 4.24 -2.93
N GLY A 175 -4.55 4.92 -1.85
CA GLY A 175 -5.43 5.87 -1.16
C GLY A 175 -5.92 6.98 -2.08
N TRP A 176 -5.03 7.56 -2.91
CA TRP A 176 -5.40 8.61 -3.86
C TRP A 176 -6.32 8.11 -4.98
N ALA A 177 -6.13 6.88 -5.46
CA ALA A 177 -7.02 6.24 -6.43
C ALA A 177 -8.43 6.02 -5.85
N HIS A 178 -8.50 5.46 -4.64
CA HIS A 178 -9.76 5.21 -3.94
C HIS A 178 -10.50 6.51 -3.61
N GLU A 179 -9.79 7.58 -3.24
CA GLU A 179 -10.37 8.92 -3.06
C GLU A 179 -11.01 9.47 -4.36
N ALA A 180 -10.42 9.17 -5.52
CA ALA A 180 -10.98 9.49 -6.83
C ALA A 180 -12.10 8.52 -7.27
N GLY A 181 -12.38 7.48 -6.48
CA GLY A 181 -13.34 6.42 -6.80
C GLY A 181 -12.92 5.59 -8.02
N LEU A 182 -11.63 5.29 -8.13
CA LEU A 182 -11.02 4.38 -9.09
C LEU A 182 -10.40 3.21 -8.33
N SER A 183 -10.51 1.99 -8.87
CA SER A 183 -9.70 0.88 -8.35
C SER A 183 -8.25 1.00 -8.79
N ILE A 184 -7.38 0.19 -8.18
CA ILE A 184 -5.93 0.22 -8.44
C ILE A 184 -5.33 -1.19 -8.47
N GLY A 185 -4.46 -1.43 -9.44
CA GLY A 185 -3.67 -2.64 -9.58
C GLY A 185 -2.26 -2.52 -9.00
N LEU A 186 -1.77 -3.58 -8.35
CA LEU A 186 -0.34 -3.70 -8.01
C LEU A 186 0.37 -4.26 -9.24
N LYS A 187 1.21 -3.44 -9.87
CA LYS A 187 2.07 -3.84 -10.99
C LYS A 187 3.42 -4.31 -10.45
N GLY A 188 3.74 -5.58 -10.64
CA GLY A 188 4.96 -6.19 -10.09
C GLY A 188 4.99 -6.27 -8.56
N ASP A 189 6.11 -5.88 -7.95
CA ASP A 189 6.36 -5.75 -6.49
C ASP A 189 5.95 -7.00 -5.67
N LEU A 190 6.30 -8.17 -6.20
CA LEU A 190 5.86 -9.47 -5.67
C LEU A 190 6.38 -9.74 -4.25
N GLU A 191 7.56 -9.22 -3.94
CA GLU A 191 8.22 -9.26 -2.64
C GLU A 191 7.45 -8.47 -1.56
N GLN A 192 6.62 -7.52 -1.97
CA GLN A 192 5.78 -6.68 -1.10
C GLN A 192 4.30 -7.03 -1.18
N ALA A 193 3.91 -7.95 -2.06
CA ALA A 193 2.51 -8.33 -2.29
C ALA A 193 1.79 -8.72 -0.99
N HIS A 194 2.44 -9.41 -0.04
CA HIS A 194 1.85 -9.75 1.26
C HIS A 194 1.38 -8.54 2.06
N ASP A 195 2.14 -7.45 2.05
CA ASP A 195 1.86 -6.25 2.83
C ASP A 195 0.96 -5.24 2.09
N LEU A 196 0.78 -5.45 0.78
CA LEU A 196 0.04 -4.58 -0.14
C LEU A 196 -1.29 -5.19 -0.62
N ALA A 197 -1.47 -6.51 -0.56
CA ALA A 197 -2.67 -7.19 -1.09
C ALA A 197 -3.98 -6.80 -0.39
N ASP A 198 -3.94 -6.29 0.85
CA ASP A 198 -5.13 -5.72 1.50
C ASP A 198 -5.50 -4.33 0.96
N THR A 199 -4.52 -3.61 0.41
CA THR A 199 -4.67 -2.23 -0.06
C THR A 199 -5.02 -2.15 -1.55
N PHE A 200 -4.40 -2.95 -2.41
CA PHE A 200 -4.65 -2.95 -3.86
C PHE A 200 -5.85 -3.82 -4.24
N ASP A 201 -6.56 -3.52 -5.31
CA ASP A 201 -7.82 -4.20 -5.69
C ASP A 201 -7.60 -5.42 -6.59
N TRP A 202 -6.47 -5.46 -7.30
CA TRP A 202 -6.04 -6.52 -8.20
C TRP A 202 -4.51 -6.40 -8.42
N THR A 203 -3.92 -7.32 -9.18
CA THR A 203 -2.50 -7.26 -9.56
C THR A 203 -2.27 -7.71 -11.00
N LEU A 204 -1.30 -7.07 -11.65
CA LEU A 204 -0.77 -7.45 -12.96
C LEU A 204 0.73 -7.69 -12.79
N ASN A 205 1.21 -8.85 -13.22
CA ASN A 205 2.63 -9.18 -13.17
C ASN A 205 3.14 -9.65 -14.53
N GLU A 206 4.36 -9.28 -14.85
CA GLU A 206 5.05 -9.72 -16.06
C GLU A 206 5.97 -10.90 -15.75
N GLN A 207 5.91 -11.94 -16.57
CA GLN A 207 6.91 -13.01 -16.64
C GLN A 207 7.10 -13.85 -15.37
N CYS A 208 6.10 -13.95 -14.49
CA CYS A 208 6.26 -14.71 -13.25
C CYS A 208 6.58 -16.20 -13.51
N TYR A 209 6.16 -16.76 -14.65
CA TYR A 209 6.46 -18.15 -15.01
C TYR A 209 7.85 -18.33 -15.63
N GLU A 210 8.39 -17.29 -16.25
CA GLU A 210 9.77 -17.26 -16.73
C GLU A 210 10.74 -17.23 -15.54
N TYR A 211 10.44 -16.40 -14.55
CA TYR A 211 11.29 -16.20 -13.36
C TYR A 211 10.94 -17.11 -12.17
N ASN A 212 9.91 -17.95 -12.30
CA ASN A 212 9.47 -18.89 -11.27
C ASN A 212 9.10 -18.21 -9.93
N GLU A 213 8.31 -17.14 -10.02
CA GLU A 213 8.00 -16.24 -8.91
C GLU A 213 6.47 -16.07 -8.70
N CYS A 214 5.63 -16.82 -9.42
CA CYS A 214 4.17 -16.64 -9.34
C CYS A 214 3.56 -16.98 -7.96
N THR A 215 4.15 -17.90 -7.18
CA THR A 215 3.49 -18.47 -5.97
C THR A 215 4.37 -18.55 -4.74
N LEU A 216 5.67 -18.36 -4.86
CA LEU A 216 6.61 -18.30 -3.75
C LEU A 216 7.73 -17.33 -4.12
N ILE A 217 7.93 -16.33 -3.27
CA ILE A 217 8.98 -15.32 -3.40
C ILE A 217 9.91 -15.48 -2.21
N SER A 218 11.19 -15.77 -2.47
CA SER A 218 12.21 -15.81 -1.43
C SER A 218 12.66 -14.39 -1.08
N ASN A 219 12.24 -13.89 0.09
CA ASN A 219 12.55 -12.53 0.53
C ASN A 219 13.84 -12.50 1.37
N GLU A 220 14.98 -12.80 0.76
CA GLU A 220 16.30 -12.77 1.41
C GLU A 220 17.09 -11.52 0.96
N GLY A 221 17.06 -10.46 1.78
CA GLY A 221 17.82 -9.23 1.47
C GLY A 221 17.77 -8.15 2.57
N PRO A 222 18.63 -7.11 2.49
CA PRO A 222 18.60 -5.99 3.42
C PRO A 222 17.30 -5.19 3.26
N GLY A 223 16.42 -5.24 4.26
CA GLY A 223 15.12 -4.52 4.24
C GLY A 223 13.91 -5.41 3.96
N ALA A 224 14.13 -6.65 3.52
CA ALA A 224 13.13 -7.71 3.50
C ALA A 224 12.78 -8.17 4.92
N ASP A 225 11.58 -8.72 5.12
CA ASP A 225 11.19 -9.33 6.40
C ASP A 225 11.83 -10.71 6.63
N GLY A 226 12.66 -11.17 5.69
CA GLY A 226 13.47 -12.39 5.80
C GLY A 226 12.68 -13.68 5.67
N LYS A 227 11.48 -13.64 5.08
CA LYS A 227 10.57 -14.79 4.98
C LYS A 227 10.09 -14.99 3.56
N ASP A 228 9.88 -16.25 3.19
CA ASP A 228 9.21 -16.57 1.95
C ASP A 228 7.74 -16.15 2.02
N HIS A 229 7.28 -15.41 1.01
CA HIS A 229 5.89 -15.00 0.86
C HIS A 229 5.27 -15.65 -0.35
N PRO A 230 3.96 -15.92 -0.36
CA PRO A 230 3.34 -16.62 -1.46
C PRO A 230 2.99 -15.70 -2.65
N GLY A 231 3.66 -14.55 -2.77
CA GLY A 231 3.57 -13.61 -3.91
C GLY A 231 2.13 -13.30 -4.31
N LEU A 232 1.78 -13.63 -5.56
CA LEU A 232 0.46 -13.37 -6.15
C LEU A 232 -0.69 -14.15 -5.50
N GLN A 233 -0.41 -15.25 -4.77
CA GLN A 233 -1.46 -15.96 -4.04
C GLN A 233 -2.07 -15.12 -2.91
N GLU A 234 -1.40 -14.06 -2.45
CA GLU A 234 -1.97 -13.13 -1.47
C GLU A 234 -3.21 -12.40 -2.02
N PHE A 235 -3.26 -12.14 -3.32
CA PHE A 235 -4.44 -11.57 -4.00
C PHE A 235 -5.54 -12.61 -4.18
N VAL A 236 -5.18 -13.84 -4.60
CA VAL A 236 -6.17 -14.93 -4.78
C VAL A 236 -6.85 -15.30 -3.46
N LYS A 237 -6.11 -15.36 -2.34
CA LYS A 237 -6.68 -15.59 -1.00
C LYS A 237 -7.72 -14.55 -0.59
N ARG A 238 -7.59 -13.32 -1.10
CA ARG A 238 -8.52 -12.19 -0.88
C ARG A 238 -9.58 -12.08 -1.97
N ASN A 239 -9.66 -13.05 -2.88
CA ASN A 239 -10.53 -13.08 -4.04
C ASN A 239 -10.35 -11.87 -4.98
N LYS A 240 -9.12 -11.40 -5.15
CA LYS A 240 -8.76 -10.29 -6.02
C LYS A 240 -8.17 -10.82 -7.34
N ALA A 241 -8.52 -10.18 -8.46
CA ALA A 241 -8.03 -10.64 -9.76
C ALA A 241 -6.50 -10.57 -9.85
N VAL A 242 -5.92 -11.58 -10.49
CA VAL A 242 -4.50 -11.66 -10.83
C VAL A 242 -4.39 -11.82 -12.33
N TRP A 243 -3.67 -10.91 -12.99
CA TRP A 243 -3.31 -10.99 -14.40
C TRP A 243 -1.82 -11.26 -14.56
N ILE A 244 -1.47 -12.16 -15.47
CA ILE A 244 -0.09 -12.47 -15.81
C ILE A 244 0.13 -12.15 -17.28
N ALA A 245 1.16 -11.37 -17.59
CA ALA A 245 1.65 -11.14 -18.94
C ALA A 245 2.93 -11.97 -19.17
N GLU A 246 2.94 -12.84 -20.18
CA GLU A 246 4.11 -13.64 -20.55
C GLU A 246 4.59 -13.28 -21.97
N TYR A 247 5.92 -13.18 -22.16
CA TYR A 247 6.56 -12.78 -23.41
C TYR A 247 7.30 -13.94 -24.11
N PRO A 248 6.58 -14.79 -24.89
CA PRO A 248 7.10 -16.03 -25.44
C PRO A 248 8.30 -15.96 -26.38
N LYS A 249 8.72 -14.77 -26.83
CA LYS A 249 9.83 -14.64 -27.79
C LYS A 249 11.14 -14.17 -27.17
N GLY A 250 11.18 -13.86 -25.88
CA GLY A 250 12.25 -13.05 -25.31
C GLY A 250 12.17 -11.68 -25.96
N ASP A 251 11.68 -10.70 -25.22
CA ASP A 251 11.44 -9.40 -25.81
C ASP A 251 12.76 -8.72 -26.20
N ASN A 252 12.83 -8.28 -27.46
CA ASN A 252 13.56 -7.06 -27.82
C ASN A 252 12.75 -5.83 -27.34
N GLY A 253 12.08 -5.93 -26.20
CA GLY A 253 11.14 -4.97 -25.62
C GLY A 253 11.87 -3.82 -24.95
N GLY A 254 12.77 -3.20 -25.71
CA GLY A 254 13.15 -1.81 -25.46
C GLY A 254 12.54 -0.99 -26.57
N GLY A 255 11.52 -0.19 -26.25
CA GLY A 255 11.02 0.91 -27.09
C GLY A 255 12.03 2.03 -27.34
N GLY A 256 13.34 1.74 -27.23
CA GLY A 256 14.44 2.63 -27.54
C GLY A 256 15.30 2.00 -28.63
N SER A 257 15.46 2.72 -29.74
CA SER A 257 16.41 2.39 -30.81
C SER A 257 17.83 2.29 -30.26
N GLY A 258 18.26 1.12 -29.77
CA GLY A 258 19.58 1.03 -29.15
C GLY A 258 20.10 -0.32 -28.68
N TRP A 259 19.27 -1.32 -28.37
CA TRP A 259 19.79 -2.62 -27.93
C TRP A 259 20.08 -3.53 -29.12
N LYS A 260 21.26 -3.35 -29.73
CA LYS A 260 21.81 -4.37 -30.62
C LYS A 260 22.18 -5.58 -29.75
N ALA A 261 21.33 -6.60 -29.79
CA ALA A 261 21.70 -7.94 -29.36
C ALA A 261 23.05 -8.28 -30.02
N LYS A 262 24.10 -8.36 -29.22
CA LYS A 262 25.37 -8.97 -29.64
C LYS A 262 25.05 -10.41 -29.99
N ASP A 263 25.09 -10.70 -31.29
CA ASP A 263 25.43 -12.00 -31.89
C ASP A 263 25.08 -13.23 -31.03
N LYS A 264 23.81 -13.65 -31.08
CA LYS A 264 23.48 -15.06 -30.92
C LYS A 264 22.56 -15.48 -32.06
N ASP A 265 23.23 -16.04 -33.07
CA ASP A 265 22.81 -17.09 -33.98
C ASP A 265 21.30 -17.24 -34.23
N SER A 266 20.92 -16.95 -35.47
CA SER A 266 19.60 -17.03 -36.08
C SER A 266 19.04 -18.46 -36.20
N SER A 267 19.06 -19.25 -35.13
CA SER A 267 18.44 -20.59 -35.09
C SER A 267 17.88 -21.03 -33.73
N THR A 268 17.97 -20.22 -32.67
CA THR A 268 17.53 -20.62 -31.30
C THR A 268 16.71 -19.57 -30.52
N THR A 269 15.97 -18.67 -31.18
CA THR A 269 14.90 -17.90 -30.49
C THR A 269 13.88 -18.88 -29.90
N SER A 270 13.89 -19.06 -28.58
CA SER A 270 13.06 -20.05 -27.89
C SER A 270 11.61 -19.58 -27.82
N TYR A 271 10.85 -19.85 -28.87
CA TYR A 271 9.39 -19.82 -28.80
C TYR A 271 8.95 -20.72 -27.63
N LEU A 272 8.08 -20.23 -26.73
CA LEU A 272 7.40 -21.12 -25.78
C LEU A 272 6.78 -22.26 -26.59
N THR A 273 7.26 -23.49 -26.33
CA THR A 273 6.70 -24.66 -26.99
C THR A 273 5.24 -24.79 -26.59
N LYS A 274 4.40 -25.38 -27.45
CA LYS A 274 3.00 -25.66 -27.10
C LYS A 274 2.89 -26.37 -25.74
N ALA A 275 3.81 -27.29 -25.42
CA ALA A 275 3.86 -27.98 -24.14
C ALA A 275 4.13 -27.04 -22.95
N LYS A 276 5.02 -26.05 -23.09
CA LYS A 276 5.28 -25.04 -22.05
C LYS A 276 4.10 -24.08 -21.90
N THR A 277 3.48 -23.64 -23.01
CA THR A 277 2.24 -22.85 -22.99
C THR A 277 1.11 -23.59 -22.29
N ASP A 278 0.86 -24.86 -22.66
CA ASP A 278 -0.16 -25.71 -22.01
C ASP A 278 0.14 -25.89 -20.52
N SER A 279 1.41 -26.06 -20.14
CA SER A 279 1.84 -26.16 -18.74
C SER A 279 1.58 -24.88 -17.96
N ILE A 280 1.90 -23.71 -18.52
CA ILE A 280 1.62 -22.41 -17.91
C ILE A 280 0.11 -22.24 -17.73
N CYS A 281 -0.69 -22.58 -18.74
CA CYS A 281 -2.15 -22.48 -18.62
C CYS A 281 -2.74 -23.42 -17.59
N ASN A 282 -2.27 -24.67 -17.51
CA ASN A 282 -2.73 -25.61 -16.49
C ASN A 282 -2.40 -25.12 -15.08
N ASP A 283 -1.20 -24.57 -14.90
CA ASP A 283 -0.81 -24.01 -13.60
C ASP A 283 -1.57 -22.71 -13.28
N SER A 284 -1.81 -21.85 -14.28
CA SER A 284 -2.61 -20.63 -14.14
C SER A 284 -4.04 -20.97 -13.72
N ILE A 285 -4.65 -21.99 -14.32
CA ILE A 285 -5.98 -22.50 -13.93
C ILE A 285 -5.97 -23.00 -12.48
N LYS A 286 -4.96 -23.78 -12.09
CA LYS A 286 -4.81 -24.30 -10.73
C LYS A 286 -4.68 -23.18 -9.71
N ASN A 287 -3.96 -22.12 -10.05
CA ASN A 287 -3.64 -21.00 -9.17
C ASN A 287 -4.63 -19.82 -9.30
N ARG A 288 -5.62 -19.90 -10.21
CA ARG A 288 -6.62 -18.86 -10.51
C ARG A 288 -6.03 -17.56 -11.04
N PHE A 289 -5.03 -17.68 -11.90
CA PHE A 289 -4.41 -16.58 -12.60
C PHE A 289 -5.01 -16.42 -13.99
N ASN A 290 -5.23 -15.17 -14.42
CA ASN A 290 -5.65 -14.83 -15.76
C ASN A 290 -4.40 -14.53 -16.60
N THR A 291 -3.87 -15.56 -17.26
CA THR A 291 -2.60 -15.46 -17.99
C THR A 291 -2.82 -15.21 -19.47
N ALA A 292 -2.20 -14.16 -19.97
CA ALA A 292 -2.16 -13.78 -21.38
C ALA A 292 -0.72 -13.88 -21.90
N PHE A 293 -0.54 -14.54 -23.04
CA PHE A 293 0.74 -14.56 -23.76
C PHE A 293 0.74 -13.46 -24.80
N TYR A 294 1.64 -12.50 -24.62
CA TYR A 294 1.83 -11.41 -25.57
C TYR A 294 2.85 -11.83 -26.61
N VAL A 295 2.32 -12.35 -27.72
CA VAL A 295 3.12 -12.63 -28.92
C VAL A 295 3.28 -11.32 -29.66
N THR A 296 4.49 -10.79 -29.72
CA THR A 296 4.85 -9.59 -30.46
C THR A 296 4.23 -9.57 -31.86
N GLY A 297 3.08 -8.90 -32.02
CA GLY A 297 2.51 -8.48 -33.29
C GLY A 297 0.98 -8.57 -33.47
N LEU A 298 0.25 -7.59 -32.97
CA LEU A 298 -0.02 -6.39 -33.80
C LEU A 298 1.10 -5.38 -33.53
N PRO A 299 1.35 -4.40 -34.41
CA PRO A 299 2.59 -3.63 -34.40
C PRO A 299 2.90 -3.09 -33.00
N LEU A 300 4.13 -3.40 -32.58
CA LEU A 300 4.90 -2.92 -31.43
C LEU A 300 4.27 -2.69 -30.03
N ASN A 301 2.96 -2.89 -29.75
CA ASN A 301 2.41 -3.19 -28.41
C ASN A 301 0.95 -3.71 -28.40
N GLY A 302 0.65 -4.85 -29.05
CA GLY A 302 -0.52 -5.62 -28.58
C GLY A 302 -1.16 -6.66 -29.51
N GLY A 303 -0.75 -7.91 -29.36
CA GLY A 303 -1.56 -9.08 -29.72
C GLY A 303 -1.40 -10.17 -28.64
N ARG A 304 -2.49 -10.75 -28.14
CA ARG A 304 -2.48 -11.77 -27.08
C ARG A 304 -3.07 -13.11 -27.52
N THR A 305 -2.57 -14.20 -26.95
CA THR A 305 -3.29 -15.49 -26.85
C THR A 305 -3.54 -15.79 -25.38
N ASP A 306 -4.79 -16.04 -25.00
CA ASP A 306 -5.16 -16.25 -23.59
C ASP A 306 -5.11 -17.74 -23.24
N CYS A 307 -4.72 -18.04 -21.99
CA CYS A 307 -5.06 -19.34 -21.43
C CYS A 307 -6.59 -19.52 -21.37
N PRO A 308 -7.11 -20.76 -21.48
CA PRO A 308 -8.53 -21.00 -21.27
C PRO A 308 -8.96 -20.45 -19.92
N GLN A 309 -10.06 -19.71 -19.89
CA GLN A 309 -10.65 -19.28 -18.61
C GLN A 309 -10.95 -20.52 -17.78
N PHE A 310 -10.53 -20.51 -16.51
CA PHE A 310 -10.96 -21.53 -15.57
C PHE A 310 -12.48 -21.39 -15.34
N ALA A 311 -13.15 -22.49 -15.00
CA ALA A 311 -14.55 -22.40 -14.64
C ALA A 311 -14.69 -21.39 -13.50
N PRO A 312 -15.55 -20.36 -13.63
CA PRO A 312 -15.96 -19.57 -12.48
C PRO A 312 -16.37 -20.55 -11.39
N ARG A 313 -16.09 -20.24 -10.12
CA ARG A 313 -16.54 -21.11 -9.03
C ARG A 313 -18.07 -21.09 -9.01
N ASP A 314 -18.69 -21.97 -9.79
CA ASP A 314 -20.11 -22.22 -9.72
C ASP A 314 -20.37 -22.83 -8.33
N GLY A 315 -21.42 -22.36 -7.69
CA GLY A 315 -21.93 -23.01 -6.49
C GLY A 315 -22.72 -24.28 -6.82
N SER A 316 -22.70 -24.77 -8.06
CA SER A 316 -23.50 -25.90 -8.51
C SER A 316 -23.29 -26.17 -10.00
N SER A 317 -22.83 -27.38 -10.30
CA SER A 317 -22.99 -28.10 -11.56
C SER A 317 -24.31 -27.82 -12.29
N GLY A 318 -24.25 -27.51 -13.59
CA GLY A 318 -25.37 -27.62 -14.54
C GLY A 318 -25.40 -26.53 -15.60
N GLY A 319 -25.32 -26.90 -16.88
CA GLY A 319 -25.17 -25.97 -18.00
C GLY A 319 -26.43 -25.15 -18.37
N GLY A 320 -26.21 -24.20 -19.29
CA GLY A 320 -27.24 -23.71 -20.22
C GLY A 320 -27.46 -22.20 -20.25
N GLY A 321 -27.25 -21.59 -21.42
CA GLY A 321 -28.04 -20.47 -21.95
C GLY A 321 -28.06 -19.15 -21.16
N PRO A 322 -28.77 -18.12 -21.67
CA PRO A 322 -28.92 -16.86 -20.97
C PRO A 322 -29.67 -17.11 -19.66
N VAL A 323 -28.95 -16.94 -18.55
CA VAL A 323 -29.50 -17.15 -17.19
C VAL A 323 -30.55 -16.08 -16.96
N THR A 324 -31.80 -16.49 -16.86
CA THR A 324 -32.89 -15.58 -16.48
C THR A 324 -32.61 -15.11 -15.05
N PRO A 325 -32.55 -13.80 -14.77
CA PRO A 325 -32.22 -13.30 -13.44
C PRO A 325 -33.16 -13.90 -12.39
N VAL A 326 -32.62 -14.73 -11.49
CA VAL A 326 -33.43 -15.41 -10.48
C VAL A 326 -33.88 -14.38 -9.46
N LYS A 327 -35.20 -14.15 -9.38
CA LYS A 327 -35.79 -13.23 -8.43
C LYS A 327 -35.54 -13.71 -6.99
N PRO A 328 -34.85 -12.92 -6.13
CA PRO A 328 -34.66 -13.29 -4.73
C PRO A 328 -35.98 -13.20 -3.96
N ILE A 329 -36.17 -14.11 -3.01
CA ILE A 329 -37.23 -14.08 -2.01
C ILE A 329 -36.68 -13.34 -0.79
N VAL A 330 -37.33 -12.22 -0.46
CA VAL A 330 -36.88 -11.31 0.59
C VAL A 330 -37.94 -11.25 1.69
N SER A 331 -37.49 -11.34 2.93
CA SER A 331 -38.32 -11.05 4.11
C SER A 331 -37.71 -9.90 4.90
N LEU A 332 -38.54 -9.13 5.57
CA LEU A 332 -38.12 -8.06 6.48
C LEU A 332 -38.85 -8.29 7.80
N LYS A 333 -38.11 -8.26 8.91
CA LYS A 333 -38.65 -8.38 10.27
C LYS A 333 -38.12 -7.27 11.16
N SER A 334 -38.93 -6.78 12.08
CA SER A 334 -38.49 -5.91 13.16
C SER A 334 -38.31 -6.70 14.46
N SER A 335 -37.33 -6.34 15.29
CA SER A 335 -37.11 -6.98 16.60
C SER A 335 -38.27 -6.80 17.57
N ASN A 336 -39.03 -5.71 17.46
CA ASN A 336 -40.19 -5.38 18.30
C ASN A 336 -41.26 -4.69 17.44
N THR A 337 -42.52 -5.15 17.49
CA THR A 337 -43.62 -4.57 16.69
C THR A 337 -44.36 -3.44 17.41
N ASN A 338 -44.23 -3.35 18.74
CA ASN A 338 -44.82 -2.32 19.60
C ASN A 338 -43.73 -1.74 20.52
N THR A 339 -43.30 -0.51 20.26
CA THR A 339 -42.25 0.19 21.04
C THR A 339 -42.79 1.52 21.55
N ASN A 340 -42.29 2.06 22.66
CA ASN A 340 -42.69 3.39 23.14
C ASN A 340 -41.69 4.44 22.65
N ALA A 341 -42.18 5.64 22.32
CA ALA A 341 -41.32 6.75 21.91
C ALA A 341 -40.42 7.28 23.04
N PRO A 342 -39.17 7.70 22.77
CA PRO A 342 -38.44 7.49 21.51
C PRO A 342 -38.01 6.02 21.39
N ALA A 343 -38.43 5.37 20.31
CA ALA A 343 -38.19 3.96 20.09
C ALA A 343 -36.87 3.71 19.36
N THR A 344 -36.18 2.65 19.78
CA THR A 344 -35.09 2.03 19.03
C THR A 344 -35.43 0.57 18.78
N PHE A 345 -35.31 0.12 17.53
CA PHE A 345 -35.57 -1.26 17.13
C PHE A 345 -34.68 -1.67 15.96
N THR A 346 -34.51 -2.98 15.78
CA THR A 346 -33.68 -3.53 14.71
C THR A 346 -34.56 -4.05 13.59
N LEU A 347 -34.24 -3.69 12.36
CA LEU A 347 -34.78 -4.25 11.12
C LEU A 347 -33.79 -5.26 10.57
N THR A 348 -34.27 -6.48 10.30
CA THR A 348 -33.49 -7.56 9.70
C THR A 348 -34.14 -7.97 8.39
N ALA A 349 -33.49 -7.65 7.29
CA ALA A 349 -33.86 -8.10 5.96
C ALA A 349 -33.07 -9.36 5.61
N THR A 350 -33.75 -10.42 5.19
CA THR A 350 -33.13 -11.69 4.79
C THR A 350 -33.53 -12.02 3.37
N SER A 351 -32.54 -12.27 2.52
CA SER A 351 -32.68 -12.75 1.15
C SER A 351 -32.22 -14.20 1.08
N ASN A 352 -32.94 -15.04 0.34
CA ASN A 352 -32.51 -16.42 0.08
C ASN A 352 -31.30 -16.51 -0.88
N LEU A 353 -30.91 -15.41 -1.52
CA LEU A 353 -29.76 -15.31 -2.44
C LEU A 353 -28.86 -14.14 -2.03
N PRO A 354 -27.53 -14.25 -2.19
CA PRO A 354 -26.62 -13.11 -2.03
C PRO A 354 -27.07 -11.95 -2.92
N SER A 355 -27.36 -10.80 -2.31
CA SER A 355 -27.96 -9.66 -2.98
C SER A 355 -27.42 -8.35 -2.42
N THR A 356 -27.58 -7.28 -3.18
CA THR A 356 -27.64 -5.94 -2.60
C THR A 356 -29.03 -5.75 -2.01
N ILE A 357 -29.14 -5.51 -0.71
CA ILE A 357 -30.40 -5.37 0.02
C ILE A 357 -30.55 -3.93 0.52
N ASP A 358 -31.57 -3.23 0.03
CA ASP A 358 -31.97 -1.90 0.48
C ASP A 358 -33.17 -2.00 1.40
N ILE A 359 -33.06 -1.46 2.62
CA ILE A 359 -34.19 -1.24 3.53
C ILE A 359 -34.67 0.19 3.33
N SER A 360 -35.97 0.35 3.05
CA SER A 360 -36.61 1.63 2.78
C SER A 360 -37.69 1.95 3.80
N GLN A 361 -37.84 3.22 4.12
CA GLN A 361 -38.99 3.79 4.83
C GLN A 361 -39.71 4.75 3.88
N ASN A 362 -41.01 4.56 3.64
CA ASN A 362 -41.78 5.39 2.71
C ASN A 362 -41.08 5.58 1.34
N ASN A 363 -40.56 4.49 0.77
CA ASN A 363 -39.81 4.45 -0.51
C ASN A 363 -38.46 5.19 -0.53
N SER A 364 -37.97 5.70 0.61
CA SER A 364 -36.63 6.23 0.75
C SER A 364 -35.72 5.20 1.38
N VAL A 365 -34.59 4.88 0.74
CA VAL A 365 -33.60 3.93 1.27
C VAL A 365 -32.94 4.54 2.52
N ILE A 366 -33.01 3.81 3.63
CA ILE A 366 -32.44 4.20 4.93
C ILE A 366 -31.23 3.33 5.33
N ALA A 367 -31.06 2.18 4.68
CA ALA A 367 -29.91 1.31 4.85
C ALA A 367 -29.70 0.43 3.61
N SER A 368 -28.45 0.13 3.29
CA SER A 368 -28.06 -0.76 2.20
C SER A 368 -26.95 -1.70 2.66
N CYS A 369 -27.06 -2.98 2.30
CA CYS A 369 -26.01 -3.97 2.50
C CYS A 369 -25.70 -4.66 1.17
N SER A 370 -24.43 -4.83 0.84
CA SER A 370 -24.01 -5.38 -0.45
C SER A 370 -23.55 -6.83 -0.34
N ALA A 371 -23.85 -7.64 -1.36
CA ALA A 371 -23.41 -9.03 -1.51
C ALA A 371 -23.66 -9.93 -0.28
N THR A 372 -24.81 -9.76 0.37
CA THR A 372 -25.17 -10.51 1.59
C THR A 372 -26.55 -11.15 1.46
N THR A 373 -26.80 -12.20 2.24
CA THR A 373 -28.14 -12.79 2.45
C THR A 373 -28.86 -12.18 3.65
N ASN A 374 -28.17 -11.40 4.49
CA ASN A 374 -28.73 -10.81 5.69
C ASN A 374 -28.25 -9.36 5.87
N CYS A 375 -29.19 -8.43 6.01
CA CYS A 375 -28.93 -7.01 6.22
C CYS A 375 -29.64 -6.54 7.48
N VAL A 376 -28.87 -6.02 8.44
CA VAL A 376 -29.36 -5.63 9.77
C VAL A 376 -29.17 -4.13 9.96
N PHE A 377 -30.24 -3.41 10.28
CA PHE A 377 -30.23 -1.97 10.52
C PHE A 377 -30.86 -1.63 11.87
N THR A 378 -30.20 -0.79 12.67
CA THR A 378 -30.76 -0.31 13.94
C THR A 378 -31.39 1.06 13.74
N ALA A 379 -32.72 1.11 13.73
CA ALA A 379 -33.53 2.32 13.66
C ALA A 379 -33.63 2.96 15.05
N LYS A 380 -33.22 4.22 15.20
CA LYS A 380 -33.15 4.93 16.49
C LYS A 380 -34.06 6.15 16.52
N ASN A 381 -34.52 6.53 17.71
CA ASN A 381 -35.24 7.78 18.01
C ASN A 381 -36.57 7.97 17.26
N PHE A 382 -37.29 6.90 16.97
CA PHE A 382 -38.60 6.98 16.33
C PHE A 382 -39.64 7.51 17.32
N GLN A 383 -40.36 8.56 16.90
CA GLN A 383 -41.43 9.18 17.70
C GLN A 383 -42.71 8.34 17.65
N ALA A 384 -43.70 8.72 18.45
CA ALA A 384 -45.00 8.04 18.42
C ALA A 384 -45.61 8.15 17.02
N GLY A 385 -45.99 7.02 16.45
CA GLY A 385 -46.45 6.94 15.06
C GLY A 385 -46.36 5.51 14.50
N THR A 386 -46.97 5.30 13.34
CA THR A 386 -46.89 4.05 12.60
C THR A 386 -45.95 4.22 11.42
N TYR A 387 -44.99 3.32 11.30
CA TYR A 387 -43.94 3.35 10.29
C TYR A 387 -44.00 2.09 9.44
N THR A 388 -43.87 2.26 8.13
CA THR A 388 -43.87 1.16 7.17
C THR A 388 -42.51 1.06 6.50
N PHE A 389 -41.95 -0.14 6.52
CA PHE A 389 -40.66 -0.46 5.92
C PHE A 389 -40.80 -1.54 4.87
N THR A 390 -39.92 -1.49 3.87
CA THR A 390 -39.80 -2.53 2.83
C THR A 390 -38.33 -2.85 2.61
N ALA A 391 -38.03 -4.08 2.22
CA ALA A 391 -36.70 -4.47 1.77
C ALA A 391 -36.75 -4.84 0.28
N LYS A 392 -35.82 -4.29 -0.51
CA LYS A 392 -35.62 -4.65 -1.91
C LYS A 392 -34.25 -5.33 -2.04
N ALA A 393 -34.21 -6.53 -2.61
CA ALA A 393 -32.96 -7.23 -2.89
C ALA A 393 -32.74 -7.34 -4.40
N VAL A 394 -31.50 -7.10 -4.83
CA VAL A 394 -31.07 -7.24 -6.23
C VAL A 394 -29.87 -8.17 -6.28
N THR A 395 -29.97 -9.29 -6.99
CA THR A 395 -28.85 -10.23 -7.17
C THR A 395 -27.83 -9.67 -8.17
N SER A 396 -26.63 -10.27 -8.22
CA SER A 396 -25.60 -9.90 -9.21
C SER A 396 -26.04 -10.07 -10.66
N GLU A 397 -27.00 -10.96 -10.90
CA GLU A 397 -27.58 -11.26 -12.22
C GLU A 397 -28.76 -10.33 -12.54
N GLY A 398 -29.14 -9.41 -11.65
CA GLY A 398 -30.22 -8.44 -11.84
C GLY A 398 -31.60 -8.89 -11.40
N GLY A 399 -31.72 -10.01 -10.67
CA GLY A 399 -33.00 -10.48 -10.16
C GLY A 399 -33.50 -9.58 -9.04
N VAL A 400 -34.76 -9.09 -9.11
CA VAL A 400 -35.31 -8.12 -8.14
C VAL A 400 -36.40 -8.73 -7.27
N GLY A 401 -36.13 -8.83 -5.98
CA GLY A 401 -37.06 -9.26 -4.93
C GLY A 401 -37.50 -8.09 -4.06
N THR A 402 -38.72 -8.14 -3.52
CA THR A 402 -39.21 -7.13 -2.57
C THR A 402 -40.00 -7.84 -1.47
N SER A 403 -39.74 -7.48 -0.22
CA SER A 403 -40.47 -8.01 0.93
C SER A 403 -41.89 -7.47 0.98
N SER A 404 -42.75 -8.14 1.75
CA SER A 404 -43.97 -7.50 2.26
C SER A 404 -43.62 -6.28 3.12
N ASN A 405 -44.59 -5.37 3.27
CA ASN A 405 -44.48 -4.24 4.18
C ASN A 405 -44.31 -4.73 5.62
N GLN A 406 -43.22 -4.32 6.28
CA GLN A 406 -43.05 -4.46 7.72
C GLN A 406 -43.57 -3.20 8.39
N VAL A 407 -44.65 -3.33 9.15
CA VAL A 407 -45.23 -2.23 9.93
C VAL A 407 -44.69 -2.27 11.36
N VAL A 408 -44.29 -1.12 11.87
CA VAL A 408 -43.88 -0.93 13.26
C VAL A 408 -44.72 0.19 13.85
N THR A 409 -45.38 -0.08 14.98
CA THR A 409 -46.15 0.93 15.71
C THR A 409 -45.36 1.38 16.93
N VAL A 410 -45.15 2.69 17.02
CA VAL A 410 -44.54 3.35 18.17
C VAL A 410 -45.64 4.03 18.98
N GLY A 411 -45.86 3.56 20.21
CA GLY A 411 -46.80 4.13 21.17
C GLY A 411 -46.32 5.46 21.76
N GLN A 412 -47.27 6.25 22.25
CA GLN A 412 -47.01 7.45 23.05
C GLN A 412 -46.30 7.05 24.35
N GLY A 413 -44.98 7.21 24.41
CA GLY A 413 -44.19 6.96 25.61
C GLY A 413 -44.34 8.09 26.63
N THR A 414 -44.73 7.77 27.85
CA THR A 414 -44.78 8.69 29.00
C THR A 414 -43.38 8.96 29.54
N THR A 415 -43.04 10.26 29.69
CA THR A 415 -41.91 10.87 30.43
C THR A 415 -40.61 10.05 30.54
N GLN A 416 -39.59 10.42 29.75
CA GLN A 416 -38.22 9.90 29.89
C GLN A 416 -37.66 10.16 31.30
N PRO A 417 -36.89 9.21 31.88
CA PRO A 417 -36.10 9.49 33.07
C PRO A 417 -35.08 10.61 32.76
N SER A 418 -34.87 11.51 33.73
CA SER A 418 -33.86 12.57 33.62
C SER A 418 -32.48 11.97 33.33
N ASN A 419 -31.84 12.40 32.25
CA ASN A 419 -30.47 12.02 31.88
C ASN A 419 -29.50 12.33 33.03
N LYS A 420 -28.67 11.36 33.42
CA LYS A 420 -27.61 11.57 34.40
C LYS A 420 -26.33 11.96 33.67
N ALA A 421 -25.60 12.91 34.25
CA ALA A 421 -24.33 13.34 33.65
C ALA A 421 -23.24 12.25 33.80
N PRO A 422 -22.25 12.21 32.89
CA PRO A 422 -21.17 11.23 32.93
C PRO A 422 -20.26 11.43 34.14
N VAL A 423 -19.51 10.39 34.52
CA VAL A 423 -18.43 10.46 35.52
C VAL A 423 -17.10 10.46 34.77
N ILE A 424 -16.15 11.31 35.19
CA ILE A 424 -14.82 11.41 34.57
C ILE A 424 -13.73 11.65 35.61
N ASN A 425 -12.61 10.93 35.48
CA ASN A 425 -11.36 11.21 36.17
C ASN A 425 -10.21 11.35 35.18
N LEU A 426 -9.39 12.38 35.35
CA LEU A 426 -8.21 12.66 34.55
C LEU A 426 -6.95 12.26 35.31
N SER A 427 -6.07 11.50 34.65
CA SER A 427 -4.71 11.24 35.10
C SER A 427 -3.69 11.78 34.10
N GLY A 428 -2.50 12.06 34.61
CA GLY A 428 -1.35 12.48 33.83
C GLY A 428 -0.07 11.89 34.41
N PRO A 429 1.11 12.33 33.98
CA PRO A 429 2.37 11.83 34.51
C PRO A 429 2.53 12.19 36.00
N ASP A 430 2.89 11.19 36.82
CA ASP A 430 3.09 11.33 38.28
C ASP A 430 4.49 11.85 38.65
N THR A 431 5.32 12.20 37.68
CA THR A 431 6.72 12.62 37.87
C THR A 431 6.98 14.00 37.30
N SER A 432 7.98 14.70 37.84
CA SER A 432 8.50 15.94 37.26
C SER A 432 9.17 15.63 35.91
N LEU A 433 8.79 16.35 34.87
CA LEU A 433 9.34 16.20 33.51
C LEU A 433 10.39 17.28 33.25
N THR A 434 11.28 17.09 32.29
CA THR A 434 12.22 18.12 31.83
C THR A 434 11.89 18.56 30.40
N ALA A 435 11.95 19.86 30.13
CA ALA A 435 11.68 20.40 28.80
C ALA A 435 12.74 19.95 27.76
N PRO A 436 12.40 19.84 26.46
CA PRO A 436 11.03 19.76 25.94
C PRO A 436 10.39 18.41 26.31
N ALA A 437 9.25 18.45 26.98
CA ALA A 437 8.58 17.25 27.47
C ALA A 437 7.45 16.81 26.54
N THR A 438 7.11 15.52 26.57
CA THR A 438 5.83 15.01 26.04
C THR A 438 4.95 14.61 27.22
N ILE A 439 3.75 15.19 27.29
CA ILE A 439 2.75 14.91 28.32
C ILE A 439 1.63 14.09 27.68
N THR A 440 1.33 12.93 28.27
CA THR A 440 0.14 12.14 27.89
C THR A 440 -0.88 12.22 29.02
N LEU A 441 -2.08 12.67 28.69
CA LEU A 441 -3.23 12.69 29.58
C LEU A 441 -4.13 11.48 29.27
N SER A 442 -4.69 10.86 30.30
CA SER A 442 -5.62 9.75 30.17
C SER A 442 -6.89 10.05 30.97
N ALA A 443 -8.03 10.05 30.31
CA ALA A 443 -9.33 10.25 30.93
C ALA A 443 -10.07 8.91 31.05
N GLN A 444 -10.49 8.57 32.27
CA GLN A 444 -11.43 7.48 32.52
C GLN A 444 -12.81 8.09 32.64
N ALA A 445 -13.63 7.95 31.60
CA ALA A 445 -14.98 8.48 31.55
C ALA A 445 -16.00 7.34 31.33
N ASN A 446 -17.07 7.34 32.11
CA ASN A 446 -18.19 6.41 32.00
C ASN A 446 -19.51 7.14 32.18
N ASP A 447 -20.57 6.68 31.53
CA ASP A 447 -21.89 7.27 31.65
C ASP A 447 -22.88 6.26 32.28
N PRO A 448 -23.59 6.61 33.37
CA PRO A 448 -24.42 5.63 34.11
C PRO A 448 -25.68 5.15 33.37
N ASP A 449 -26.24 5.94 32.47
CA ASP A 449 -27.50 5.67 31.75
C ASP A 449 -27.39 5.78 30.22
N GLY A 450 -26.18 5.97 29.70
CA GLY A 450 -25.86 6.09 28.29
C GLY A 450 -24.40 5.80 27.97
N THR A 451 -23.84 6.58 27.04
CA THR A 451 -22.46 6.47 26.58
C THR A 451 -21.80 7.84 26.51
N VAL A 452 -20.50 7.91 26.77
CA VAL A 452 -19.71 9.14 26.58
C VAL A 452 -19.50 9.41 25.08
N ALA A 453 -20.04 10.52 24.58
CA ALA A 453 -19.92 10.94 23.19
C ALA A 453 -18.54 11.54 22.86
N LYS A 454 -17.95 12.31 23.79
CA LYS A 454 -16.60 12.87 23.65
C LYS A 454 -15.98 13.24 25.00
N VAL A 455 -14.65 13.34 25.01
CA VAL A 455 -13.85 13.95 26.07
C VAL A 455 -13.01 15.08 25.48
N GLU A 456 -13.18 16.29 25.99
CA GLU A 456 -12.41 17.48 25.61
C GLU A 456 -11.37 17.80 26.69
N PHE A 457 -10.13 18.10 26.29
CA PHE A 457 -9.03 18.38 27.20
C PHE A 457 -8.69 19.88 27.20
N PHE A 458 -8.34 20.40 28.36
CA PHE A 458 -8.02 21.81 28.60
C PHE A 458 -6.64 21.94 29.22
N LYS A 459 -5.86 22.93 28.76
CA LYS A 459 -4.59 23.37 29.34
C LYS A 459 -4.73 24.81 29.82
N ASN A 460 -4.52 25.06 31.11
CA ASN A 460 -4.66 26.38 31.74
C ASN A 460 -6.00 27.05 31.40
N GLY A 461 -7.09 26.26 31.37
CA GLY A 461 -8.44 26.73 31.04
C GLY A 461 -8.75 26.87 29.54
N THR A 462 -7.79 26.68 28.64
CA THR A 462 -8.00 26.75 27.19
C THR A 462 -8.13 25.34 26.61
N SER A 463 -9.14 25.12 25.75
CA SER A 463 -9.29 23.83 25.05
C SER A 463 -8.09 23.55 24.14
N ILE A 464 -7.55 22.33 24.23
CA ILE A 464 -6.41 21.87 23.43
C ILE A 464 -6.81 20.77 22.44
N GLY A 465 -8.04 20.27 22.51
CA GLY A 465 -8.57 19.26 21.61
C GLY A 465 -9.52 18.29 22.30
N SER A 466 -10.16 17.43 21.50
CA SER A 466 -11.10 16.43 22.00
C SER A 466 -10.92 15.08 21.31
N VAL A 467 -11.33 14.01 21.99
CA VAL A 467 -11.34 12.63 21.48
C VAL A 467 -12.72 12.02 21.68
N SER A 468 -13.12 11.13 20.78
CA SER A 468 -14.44 10.47 20.80
C SER A 468 -14.37 8.95 20.83
N LYS A 469 -13.15 8.37 20.88
CA LYS A 469 -12.93 6.92 20.93
C LYS A 469 -12.09 6.54 22.14
N VAL A 470 -12.45 5.43 22.80
CA VAL A 470 -11.70 4.83 23.91
C VAL A 470 -10.47 4.11 23.33
N PRO A 471 -9.27 4.22 23.94
CA PRO A 471 -8.96 4.95 25.18
C PRO A 471 -8.92 6.47 24.98
N PHE A 472 -9.58 7.22 25.87
CA PHE A 472 -9.62 8.68 25.83
C PHE A 472 -8.29 9.28 26.29
N THR A 473 -7.32 9.34 25.39
CA THR A 473 -5.96 9.81 25.66
C THR A 473 -5.62 11.01 24.78
N PHE A 474 -4.82 11.94 25.32
CA PHE A 474 -4.40 13.13 24.61
C PHE A 474 -2.91 13.41 24.85
N GLY A 475 -2.13 13.44 23.76
CA GLY A 475 -0.69 13.66 23.80
C GLY A 475 -0.31 15.09 23.43
N ILE A 476 0.51 15.74 24.26
CA ILE A 476 1.02 17.10 24.06
C ILE A 476 2.53 17.00 23.94
N LYS A 477 3.07 17.32 22.76
CA LYS A 477 4.51 17.28 22.47
C LYS A 477 5.16 18.64 22.68
N ASN A 478 6.48 18.64 22.84
CA ASN A 478 7.33 19.84 22.89
C ASN A 478 6.92 20.86 23.96
N VAL A 479 6.50 20.38 25.14
CA VAL A 479 6.09 21.24 26.24
C VAL A 479 7.32 21.90 26.87
N SER A 480 7.34 23.23 26.87
CA SER A 480 8.39 24.04 27.48
C SER A 480 8.35 23.98 29.01
N GLU A 481 9.41 24.47 29.65
CA GLU A 481 9.45 24.61 31.11
C GLU A 481 8.25 25.43 31.62
N GLY A 482 7.72 25.05 32.79
CA GLY A 482 6.56 25.68 33.40
C GLY A 482 5.68 24.69 34.15
N THR A 483 4.72 25.22 34.91
CA THR A 483 3.67 24.43 35.56
C THR A 483 2.37 24.62 34.81
N TYR A 484 1.74 23.50 34.46
CA TYR A 484 0.49 23.46 33.68
C TYR A 484 -0.61 22.78 34.49
N SER A 485 -1.81 23.32 34.43
CA SER A 485 -3.02 22.68 34.96
C SER A 485 -3.84 22.12 33.81
N PHE A 486 -4.19 20.84 33.92
CA PHE A 486 -5.00 20.13 32.95
C PHE A 486 -6.34 19.71 33.56
N MET A 487 -7.39 19.77 32.75
CA MET A 487 -8.75 19.33 33.08
C MET A 487 -9.33 18.68 31.84
N ALA A 488 -10.24 17.73 32.00
CA ALA A 488 -11.00 17.13 30.92
C ALA A 488 -12.50 17.30 31.18
N LYS A 489 -13.29 17.39 30.11
CA LYS A 489 -14.75 17.48 30.13
C LYS A 489 -15.34 16.34 29.34
N ALA A 490 -16.11 15.47 30.00
CA ALA A 490 -16.89 14.44 29.32
C ALA A 490 -18.25 15.01 28.89
N THR A 491 -18.72 14.63 27.72
CA THR A 491 -20.10 14.89 27.24
C THR A 491 -20.73 13.55 26.88
N ASP A 492 -21.94 13.28 27.38
CA ASP A 492 -22.68 12.06 27.05
C ASP A 492 -23.46 12.16 25.72
N ASN A 493 -24.13 11.08 25.33
CA ASN A 493 -24.94 11.00 24.11
C ASN A 493 -26.26 11.79 24.16
N SER A 494 -26.61 12.36 25.31
CA SER A 494 -27.80 13.19 25.56
C SER A 494 -27.44 14.66 25.81
N GLY A 495 -26.15 15.01 25.81
CA GLY A 495 -25.60 16.36 25.95
C GLY A 495 -25.27 16.80 27.37
N ALA A 496 -25.43 15.97 28.41
CA ALA A 496 -24.97 16.37 29.74
C ALA A 496 -23.44 16.26 29.87
N VAL A 497 -22.88 17.07 30.76
CA VAL A 497 -21.44 17.28 30.87
C VAL A 497 -20.95 17.22 32.30
N THR A 498 -19.72 16.72 32.47
CA THR A 498 -19.01 16.72 33.76
C THR A 498 -17.55 17.06 33.53
N ASP A 499 -17.01 17.93 34.39
CA ASP A 499 -15.58 18.26 34.42
C ASP A 499 -14.83 17.30 35.36
N SER A 500 -13.60 16.93 34.99
CA SER A 500 -12.72 16.08 35.78
C SER A 500 -12.06 16.83 36.93
N ASN A 501 -11.33 16.09 37.77
CA ASN A 501 -10.28 16.65 38.63
C ASN A 501 -9.21 17.41 37.80
N ILE A 502 -8.52 18.34 38.45
CA ILE A 502 -7.38 19.07 37.87
C ILE A 502 -6.09 18.27 38.08
N VAL A 503 -5.35 18.01 36.99
CA VAL A 503 -4.00 17.43 37.02
C VAL A 503 -2.98 18.54 36.83
N LYS A 504 -2.08 18.72 37.80
CA LYS A 504 -0.97 19.68 37.71
C LYS A 504 0.31 18.95 37.28
N VAL A 505 0.93 19.41 36.20
CA VAL A 505 2.22 18.86 35.73
C VAL A 505 3.25 19.98 35.72
N THR A 506 4.39 19.73 36.36
CA THR A 506 5.55 20.64 36.33
C THR A 506 6.59 20.10 35.37
N VAL A 507 6.95 20.91 34.39
CA VAL A 507 8.06 20.68 33.47
C VAL A 507 9.22 21.58 33.91
N ALA A 508 10.27 20.98 34.46
CA ALA A 508 11.49 21.66 34.84
C ALA A 508 12.32 22.08 33.63
N LYS A 509 13.16 23.09 33.83
CA LYS A 509 14.19 23.49 32.88
C LYS A 509 15.07 22.29 32.54
N GLN A 510 15.38 22.12 31.26
CA GLN A 510 16.42 21.17 30.86
C GLN A 510 17.74 21.60 31.54
N PRO A 511 18.49 20.70 32.22
CA PRO A 511 19.87 21.01 32.56
C PRO A 511 20.61 21.39 31.26
N PRO A 512 21.55 22.36 31.31
CA PRO A 512 22.24 22.83 30.11
C PRO A 512 22.79 21.62 29.34
N SER A 513 22.33 21.44 28.10
CA SER A 513 22.88 20.42 27.21
C SER A 513 24.32 20.81 26.89
N ASN A 514 25.23 19.82 26.91
CA ASN A 514 26.59 20.02 26.40
C ASN A 514 26.49 20.36 24.90
N THR A 515 26.55 21.65 24.59
CA THR A 515 26.59 22.20 23.21
C THR A 515 27.96 22.01 22.56
N SER A 516 28.94 21.46 23.29
CA SER A 516 30.26 21.16 22.75
C SER A 516 30.25 19.81 22.03
N LYS A 517 30.89 19.78 20.85
CA LYS A 517 31.30 18.53 20.19
C LYS A 517 32.08 17.65 21.17
N PRO A 518 32.01 16.30 21.05
CA PRO A 518 32.78 15.42 21.91
C PRO A 518 34.29 15.66 21.75
N ALA A 519 35.08 15.24 22.75
CA ALA A 519 36.54 15.21 22.62
C ALA A 519 36.98 14.17 21.57
N ALA A 520 38.18 14.32 21.02
CA ALA A 520 38.76 13.32 20.11
C ALA A 520 38.97 11.98 20.86
N PRO A 521 38.65 10.82 20.26
CA PRO A 521 38.84 9.51 20.88
C PRO A 521 40.31 9.24 21.24
N VAL A 522 40.61 8.74 22.44
CA VAL A 522 41.99 8.36 22.81
C VAL A 522 42.19 6.88 22.48
N ILE A 523 43.11 6.57 21.57
CA ILE A 523 43.39 5.18 21.18
C ILE A 523 43.97 4.42 22.37
N SER A 524 43.37 3.28 22.68
CA SER A 524 43.77 2.41 23.78
C SER A 524 44.54 1.19 23.30
N ASP A 525 44.27 0.72 22.09
CA ASP A 525 44.95 -0.43 21.49
C ASP A 525 44.87 -0.38 19.96
N VAL A 526 45.95 -0.79 19.30
CA VAL A 526 45.98 -1.08 17.86
C VAL A 526 46.68 -2.41 17.69
N SER A 527 45.94 -3.42 17.26
CA SER A 527 46.46 -4.78 17.09
C SER A 527 46.24 -5.27 15.67
N LEU A 528 47.30 -5.88 15.12
CA LEU A 528 47.24 -6.57 13.84
C LEU A 528 46.89 -8.04 14.07
N GLY A 529 46.09 -8.59 13.17
CA GLY A 529 45.63 -9.98 13.24
C GLY A 529 45.49 -10.63 11.87
N TYR A 530 45.03 -11.88 11.89
CA TYR A 530 44.73 -12.67 10.70
C TYR A 530 43.32 -13.23 10.82
N GLN A 531 42.55 -13.16 9.74
CA GLN A 531 41.27 -13.85 9.65
C GLN A 531 41.45 -15.17 8.88
N TRP A 532 41.26 -16.28 9.59
CA TRP A 532 41.38 -17.62 9.01
C TRP A 532 40.07 -18.06 8.37
N TRP A 533 40.11 -18.41 7.08
CA TRP A 533 38.99 -19.10 6.45
C TRP A 533 39.13 -20.61 6.69
N LYS A 534 38.19 -21.21 7.42
CA LYS A 534 38.09 -22.67 7.66
C LYS A 534 39.34 -23.36 8.26
N GLY A 535 40.13 -22.65 9.07
CA GLY A 535 41.22 -23.27 9.85
C GLY A 535 42.42 -23.78 9.03
N GLN A 536 42.55 -23.40 7.75
CA GLN A 536 43.73 -23.73 6.93
C GLN A 536 44.52 -22.48 6.56
N CYS A 537 45.85 -22.59 6.59
CA CYS A 537 46.73 -21.55 6.09
C CYS A 537 46.65 -21.49 4.56
N SER A 538 46.19 -20.37 4.03
CA SER A 538 45.97 -20.15 2.61
C SER A 538 46.62 -18.83 2.18
N LEU A 539 47.06 -18.74 0.92
CA LEU A 539 47.48 -17.47 0.30
C LEU A 539 46.37 -16.39 0.28
N LYS A 540 45.14 -16.75 0.69
CA LYS A 540 43.98 -15.85 0.87
C LYS A 540 43.80 -15.34 2.31
N THR A 541 44.68 -15.64 3.27
CA THR A 541 44.58 -15.11 4.64
C THR A 541 44.66 -13.58 4.59
N LYS A 542 43.56 -12.90 4.93
CA LYS A 542 43.50 -11.43 4.98
C LYS A 542 44.06 -10.94 6.31
N CYS A 543 44.88 -9.89 6.21
CA CYS A 543 45.35 -9.16 7.38
C CYS A 543 44.16 -8.40 7.96
N THR A 544 44.08 -8.32 9.28
CA THR A 544 43.08 -7.49 9.95
C THR A 544 43.77 -6.49 10.87
N MET A 545 43.15 -5.34 11.05
CA MET A 545 43.58 -4.38 12.07
C MET A 545 42.42 -4.05 12.97
N LYS A 546 42.58 -4.36 14.25
CA LYS A 546 41.64 -3.99 15.30
C LYS A 546 42.14 -2.73 15.99
N ILE A 547 41.29 -1.72 16.04
CA ILE A 547 41.54 -0.44 16.69
C ILE A 547 40.55 -0.30 17.84
N LYS A 548 41.03 0.01 19.03
CA LYS A 548 40.21 0.30 20.22
C LYS A 548 40.53 1.67 20.77
N TRP A 549 39.54 2.32 21.36
CA TRP A 549 39.70 3.60 22.03
C TRP A 549 38.94 3.65 23.35
N VAL A 550 39.33 4.60 24.20
CA VAL A 550 38.61 4.90 25.43
C VAL A 550 37.24 5.50 25.06
N PRO A 551 36.12 5.02 25.63
CA PRO A 551 34.81 5.60 25.39
C PRO A 551 34.78 7.10 25.69
N VAL A 552 34.34 7.90 24.73
CA VAL A 552 34.27 9.36 24.84
C VAL A 552 32.95 9.78 25.49
N GLN A 553 33.05 10.54 26.57
CA GLN A 553 31.88 11.10 27.26
C GLN A 553 31.06 11.97 26.30
N ALA A 554 29.73 11.81 26.34
CA ALA A 554 28.76 12.48 25.46
C ALA A 554 28.82 12.12 23.96
N ALA A 555 29.62 11.13 23.55
CA ALA A 555 29.53 10.56 22.20
C ALA A 555 28.37 9.55 22.10
N THR A 556 27.61 9.60 21.02
CA THR A 556 26.53 8.65 20.70
C THR A 556 26.96 7.60 19.66
N SER A 557 28.03 7.88 18.92
CA SER A 557 28.62 6.97 17.91
C SER A 557 30.02 7.45 17.53
N TYR A 558 30.75 6.65 16.76
CA TYR A 558 32.04 6.99 16.18
C TYR A 558 32.00 6.84 14.65
N VAL A 559 32.72 7.71 13.94
CA VAL A 559 32.89 7.65 12.49
C VAL A 559 34.33 7.33 12.18
N ILE A 560 34.56 6.32 11.33
CA ILE A 560 35.89 5.85 10.93
C ILE A 560 36.09 6.15 9.46
N ARG A 561 37.26 6.70 9.15
CA ARG A 561 37.74 6.91 7.78
C ARG A 561 39.12 6.30 7.60
N SER A 562 39.45 5.87 6.39
CA SER A 562 40.84 5.59 5.98
C SER A 562 41.15 6.40 4.73
N ASP A 563 42.29 7.09 4.73
CA ASP A 563 42.79 7.87 3.60
C ASP A 563 41.79 8.91 3.05
N GLY A 564 40.88 9.38 3.92
CA GLY A 564 39.82 10.35 3.61
C GLY A 564 38.46 9.74 3.31
N ASP A 565 38.39 8.45 2.98
CA ASP A 565 37.16 7.74 2.62
C ASP A 565 36.43 7.23 3.86
N PHE A 566 35.09 7.27 3.82
CA PHE A 566 34.25 6.72 4.89
C PHE A 566 34.29 5.20 4.89
N LEU A 567 34.65 4.61 6.04
CA LEU A 567 34.66 3.16 6.21
C LEU A 567 33.42 2.68 6.98
N ASP A 568 33.17 3.24 8.17
CA ASP A 568 32.10 2.76 9.03
C ASP A 568 31.64 3.79 10.07
N LYS A 569 30.46 3.55 10.65
CA LYS A 569 29.93 4.24 11.82
C LYS A 569 29.52 3.22 12.89
N VAL A 570 30.29 3.16 13.96
CA VAL A 570 30.07 2.20 15.06
C VAL A 570 29.56 2.88 16.33
N VAL A 571 28.91 2.13 17.21
CA VAL A 571 28.55 2.59 18.57
C VAL A 571 29.52 2.06 19.63
N ALA A 572 30.17 0.92 19.36
CA ALA A 572 31.20 0.36 20.21
C ALA A 572 32.49 1.19 20.14
N SER A 573 33.32 1.13 21.20
CA SER A 573 34.63 1.82 21.21
C SER A 573 35.75 0.96 20.59
N GLU A 574 35.40 0.24 19.52
CA GLU A 574 36.31 -0.57 18.73
C GLU A 574 35.84 -0.71 17.28
N PHE A 575 36.78 -0.92 16.37
CA PHE A 575 36.57 -1.17 14.94
C PHE A 575 37.60 -2.20 14.46
N THR A 576 37.22 -3.07 13.52
CA THR A 576 38.14 -4.03 12.89
C THR A 576 38.06 -3.90 11.39
N ASP A 577 39.17 -3.48 10.76
CA ASP A 577 39.31 -3.48 9.32
C ASP A 577 39.80 -4.85 8.84
N VAL A 578 39.10 -5.44 7.88
CA VAL A 578 39.40 -6.78 7.33
C VAL A 578 39.85 -6.73 5.86
N GLU A 579 39.97 -5.53 5.28
CA GLU A 579 40.29 -5.33 3.86
C GLU A 579 41.70 -4.74 3.65
N ILE A 580 42.58 -4.87 4.65
CA ILE A 580 43.93 -4.32 4.61
C ILE A 580 44.96 -5.27 3.97
N ARG A 581 45.99 -4.69 3.37
CA ARG A 581 47.10 -5.40 2.72
C ARG A 581 48.42 -5.21 3.45
N ALA A 582 49.23 -6.27 3.53
CA ALA A 582 50.58 -6.19 4.08
C ALA A 582 51.48 -5.27 3.23
N GLY A 583 52.35 -4.52 3.90
CA GLY A 583 53.28 -3.56 3.29
C GLY A 583 52.66 -2.23 2.88
N VAL A 584 51.33 -2.06 3.05
CA VAL A 584 50.62 -0.82 2.77
C VAL A 584 50.46 -0.01 4.05
N ASP A 585 50.68 1.30 3.93
CA ASP A 585 50.43 2.27 5.00
C ASP A 585 48.98 2.72 4.92
N TYR A 586 48.25 2.67 6.04
CA TYR A 586 46.87 3.14 6.12
C TYR A 586 46.76 4.27 7.14
N ASN A 587 46.05 5.33 6.76
CA ASN A 587 45.83 6.50 7.62
C ASN A 587 44.38 6.55 8.11
N TYR A 588 44.14 6.07 9.32
CA TYR A 588 42.81 6.09 9.92
C TYR A 588 42.53 7.42 10.61
N GLU A 589 41.30 7.90 10.48
CA GLU A 589 40.75 9.00 11.25
C GLU A 589 39.50 8.56 11.99
N ILE A 590 39.50 8.69 13.31
CA ILE A 590 38.38 8.29 14.17
C ILE A 590 37.79 9.53 14.83
N TYR A 591 36.50 9.73 14.62
CA TYR A 591 35.74 10.87 15.13
C TYR A 591 34.70 10.37 16.13
N ALA A 592 34.59 11.02 17.29
CA ALA A 592 33.41 10.87 18.14
C ALA A 592 32.28 11.78 17.63
N LYS A 593 31.04 11.28 17.64
CA LYS A 593 29.86 11.99 17.13
C LYS A 593 28.79 12.11 18.20
N ASN A 594 28.20 13.29 18.32
CA ASN A 594 26.94 13.50 19.02
C ASN A 594 26.02 14.45 18.22
N SER A 595 24.96 14.96 18.84
CA SER A 595 24.04 15.92 18.22
C SER A 595 24.68 17.27 17.87
N ALA A 596 25.77 17.67 18.53
CA ALA A 596 26.54 18.88 18.22
C ALA A 596 27.57 18.69 17.08
N GLY A 597 27.75 17.46 16.59
CA GLY A 597 28.58 17.13 15.43
C GLY A 597 29.77 16.22 15.74
N LEU A 598 30.72 16.17 14.80
CA LEU A 598 31.96 15.39 14.94
C LEU A 598 32.99 16.14 15.78
N SER A 599 33.71 15.42 16.64
CA SER A 599 34.95 15.85 17.29
C SER A 599 36.05 16.19 16.27
N SER A 600 37.19 16.67 16.73
CA SER A 600 38.44 16.53 15.95
C SER A 600 38.78 15.05 15.77
N PRO A 601 39.44 14.65 14.66
CA PRO A 601 39.83 13.26 14.48
C PRO A 601 41.02 12.90 15.36
N THR A 602 41.04 11.64 15.79
CA THR A 602 42.28 10.99 16.20
C THR A 602 42.85 10.26 15.00
N LYS A 603 44.08 10.60 14.63
CA LYS A 603 44.75 10.03 13.46
C LYS A 603 45.68 8.89 13.88
N ILE A 604 45.61 7.79 13.13
CA ILE A 604 46.50 6.65 13.29
C ILE A 604 47.16 6.43 11.94
N ASN A 605 48.49 6.57 11.90
CA ASN A 605 49.27 6.11 10.77
C ASN A 605 49.94 4.81 11.18
N ASN A 606 49.59 3.72 10.50
CA ASN A 606 50.18 2.43 10.79
C ASN A 606 50.59 1.71 9.52
N LYS A 607 51.84 1.26 9.50
CA LYS A 607 52.37 0.40 8.44
C LYS A 607 51.96 -1.03 8.75
N VAL A 608 51.17 -1.64 7.87
CA VAL A 608 50.71 -3.02 8.09
C VAL A 608 51.87 -3.96 7.80
N THR A 609 52.57 -4.42 8.84
CA THR A 609 53.73 -5.33 8.69
C THR A 609 53.38 -6.79 8.90
N CYS A 610 52.12 -7.19 8.71
CA CYS A 610 51.72 -8.59 8.78
C CYS A 610 52.56 -9.41 7.78
N LEU A 611 53.58 -10.11 8.28
CA LEU A 611 54.41 -11.00 7.48
C LEU A 611 53.49 -12.11 6.95
N GLY A 612 53.40 -12.24 5.62
CA GLY A 612 52.67 -13.35 5.01
C GLY A 612 53.09 -14.66 5.68
N PRO A 613 52.17 -15.56 6.04
CA PRO A 613 52.53 -16.75 6.80
C PRO A 613 53.55 -17.55 6.00
N ILE A 614 54.67 -17.92 6.64
CA ILE A 614 55.54 -18.99 6.13
C ILE A 614 54.71 -20.26 6.26
N CYS A 615 54.03 -20.65 5.18
CA CYS A 615 53.48 -22.00 5.06
C CYS A 615 54.68 -22.95 5.04
N SER A 616 55.04 -23.52 6.18
CA SER A 616 55.99 -24.64 6.22
C SER A 616 55.33 -25.80 5.48
N VAL A 617 55.69 -25.97 4.20
CA VAL A 617 55.37 -27.17 3.45
C VAL A 617 56.20 -28.28 4.09
N SER A 618 55.58 -29.08 4.95
CA SER A 618 56.11 -30.38 5.33
C SER A 618 56.07 -31.25 4.07
N MET A 619 57.10 -31.14 3.22
CA MET A 619 57.41 -32.20 2.27
C MET A 619 57.92 -33.39 3.07
N THR A 620 57.01 -34.23 3.52
CA THR A 620 57.36 -35.62 3.83
C THR A 620 57.06 -36.44 2.59
N GLN A 621 58.10 -36.65 1.77
CA GLN A 621 58.17 -37.81 0.91
C GLN A 621 58.20 -39.06 1.80
N ARG A 622 57.13 -39.87 1.75
CA ARG A 622 57.15 -41.33 1.57
C ARG A 622 55.74 -41.88 1.56
#